data_AF-A0A0J8DRZ1-F1
#
_entry.id   AF-A0A0J8DRZ1-F1
#
_cell.length_a   1.000
_cell.length_b   1.000
_cell.length_c   1.000
_cell.angle_alpha   90.00
_cell.angle_beta   90.00
_cell.angle_gamma   90.00
#
_symmetry.space_group_name_H-M   'P 1'
#
loop_
_entity.id
_entity.type
_entity.pdbx_description
1 polymer ?
#
loop_
_entity_poly.entity_id
_entity_poly.type
_entity_poly.pdbx_seq_one_letter_code
_entity_poly.pdbx_strand_id
1 'polypeptide(L)'
;MLQLEISSNELKVAILSQLRDQHEKDANIQLKLSSLARSLNEICEALARHTLRNIQINGRIHVGISEGVSNQNELKSNLRPYRTILLLEDADNLLDQLPDDASSTLRRLIRVANPMKSFRDLSVDLGMPISHVFRIAAHLVLWRKARIMNTLTKHSVLTINPDAV
;
A
#
# COMPACT_ATOMS: atom_id res chain seq x y z
N MET A 1 5.29 13.53 60.20
CA MET A 1 5.59 12.17 59.69
C MET A 1 5.43 12.02 58.17
N LEU A 2 4.61 12.84 57.49
CA LEU A 2 4.36 12.71 56.04
C LEU A 2 5.35 13.46 55.11
N GLN A 3 6.17 14.39 55.62
CA GLN A 3 7.16 15.13 54.80
C GLN A 3 8.45 14.35 54.52
N LEU A 4 8.76 13.31 55.31
CA LEU A 4 9.98 12.51 55.13
C LEU A 4 9.82 11.40 54.06
N GLU A 5 8.61 10.87 53.86
CA GLU A 5 8.35 9.84 52.85
C GLU A 5 8.25 10.41 51.42
N ILE A 6 7.75 11.63 51.26
CA ILE A 6 7.66 12.31 49.96
C ILE A 6 9.07 12.59 49.40
N SER A 7 10.01 13.04 50.25
CA SER A 7 11.40 13.28 49.85
C SER A 7 12.13 11.98 49.45
N SER A 8 11.82 10.86 50.11
CA SER A 8 12.42 9.56 49.81
C SER A 8 11.97 8.99 48.45
N ASN A 9 10.70 9.20 48.09
CA ASN A 9 10.17 8.78 46.79
C ASN A 9 10.69 9.63 45.63
N GLU A 10 10.85 10.95 45.79
CA GLU A 10 11.46 11.79 44.75
C GLU A 10 12.93 11.42 44.51
N LEU A 11 13.69 11.12 45.57
CA LEU A 11 15.06 10.63 45.44
C LEU A 11 15.12 9.26 44.75
N LYS A 12 14.20 8.34 45.05
CA LYS A 12 14.11 7.06 44.32
C LYS A 12 13.77 7.25 42.85
N VAL A 13 12.84 8.14 42.52
CA VAL A 13 12.47 8.44 41.14
C VAL A 13 13.64 9.06 40.38
N ALA A 14 14.37 9.98 41.00
CA ALA A 14 15.58 10.58 40.43
C ALA A 14 16.69 9.56 40.20
N ILE A 15 16.92 8.65 41.16
CA ILE A 15 17.92 7.57 41.02
C ILE A 15 17.51 6.58 39.92
N LEU A 16 16.22 6.25 39.82
CA LEU A 16 15.70 5.35 38.78
C LEU A 16 15.76 5.97 37.38
N SER A 17 15.53 7.28 37.24
CA SER A 17 15.72 7.97 35.96
C SER A 17 17.20 8.06 35.59
N GLN A 18 18.09 8.37 36.54
CA GLN A 18 19.54 8.40 36.29
C GLN A 18 20.12 7.03 35.94
N LEU A 19 19.66 5.95 36.60
CA LEU A 19 20.04 4.58 36.22
C LEU A 19 19.51 4.19 34.84
N ARG A 20 18.30 4.62 34.48
CA ARG A 20 17.74 4.38 33.14
C ARG A 20 18.55 5.12 32.07
N ASP A 21 18.88 6.39 32.31
CA ASP A 21 19.70 7.20 31.40
C ASP A 21 21.10 6.62 31.25
N GLN A 22 21.67 6.04 32.31
CA GLN A 22 23.00 5.43 32.27
C GLN A 22 22.99 4.11 31.48
N HIS A 23 21.96 3.28 31.67
CA HIS A 23 21.80 2.04 30.90
C HIS A 23 21.53 2.32 29.41
N GLU A 24 20.80 3.40 29.09
CA GLU A 24 20.58 3.85 27.72
C GLU A 24 21.88 4.35 27.08
N LYS A 25 22.71 5.09 27.83
CA LYS A 25 24.04 5.53 27.36
C LYS A 25 24.97 4.35 27.10
N ASP A 26 25.05 3.38 28.01
CA ASP A 26 25.90 2.20 27.86
C ASP A 26 25.47 1.31 26.69
N ALA A 27 24.16 1.12 26.52
CA ALA A 27 23.60 0.44 25.36
C ALA A 27 23.96 1.18 24.05
N ASN A 28 23.83 2.51 24.02
CA ASN A 28 24.14 3.32 22.84
C ASN A 28 25.66 3.29 22.51
N ILE A 29 26.52 3.20 23.52
CA ILE A 29 27.97 3.03 23.34
C ILE A 29 28.26 1.64 22.74
N GLN A 30 27.66 0.57 23.26
CA GLN A 30 27.83 -0.78 22.70
C GLN A 30 27.26 -0.91 21.27
N LEU A 31 26.12 -0.26 20.98
CA LEU A 31 25.55 -0.20 19.64
C LEU A 31 26.47 0.55 18.67
N LYS A 32 27.21 1.57 19.13
CA LYS A 32 28.18 2.30 18.31
C LYS A 32 29.45 1.51 17.99
N LEU A 33 29.79 0.50 18.79
CA LEU A 33 30.98 -0.34 18.59
C LEU A 33 30.81 -1.36 17.45
N SER A 34 29.57 -1.76 17.14
CA SER A 34 29.28 -2.72 16.09
C SER A 34 28.82 -2.02 14.80
N SER A 35 29.53 -2.28 13.70
CA SER A 35 29.14 -1.77 12.37
C SER A 35 27.74 -2.23 11.96
N LEU A 36 27.34 -3.45 12.36
CA LEU A 36 26.01 -3.98 12.14
C LEU A 36 24.95 -3.23 12.96
N ALA A 37 25.21 -3.01 14.25
CA ALA A 37 24.26 -2.32 15.12
C ALA A 37 24.04 -0.86 14.68
N ARG A 38 25.11 -0.19 14.22
CA ARG A 38 25.00 1.13 13.60
C ARG A 38 24.15 1.10 12.33
N SER A 39 24.37 0.13 11.45
CA SER A 39 23.57 -0.02 10.23
C SER A 39 22.09 -0.29 10.54
N LEU A 40 21.79 -1.13 11.53
CA LEU A 40 20.42 -1.41 11.96
C LEU A 40 19.75 -0.17 12.55
N ASN A 41 20.47 0.63 13.34
CA ASN A 41 19.92 1.85 13.89
C ASN A 41 19.66 2.91 12.81
N GLU A 42 20.57 3.06 11.85
CA GLU A 42 20.39 3.92 10.68
C GLU A 42 19.18 3.46 9.83
N ILE A 43 19.00 2.16 9.65
CA ILE A 43 17.83 1.58 8.97
C ILE A 43 16.56 1.85 9.75
N CYS A 44 16.54 1.61 11.07
CA CYS A 44 15.37 1.85 11.91
C CYS A 44 14.97 3.33 11.94
N GLU A 45 15.93 4.24 12.05
CA GLU A 45 15.65 5.68 11.96
C GLU A 45 15.11 6.07 10.59
N ALA A 46 15.70 5.56 9.52
CA ALA A 46 15.25 5.90 8.18
C ALA A 46 13.91 5.21 7.81
N LEU A 47 13.57 4.09 8.47
CA LEU A 47 12.24 3.46 8.40
C LEU A 47 11.21 4.32 9.14
N ALA A 48 11.57 4.79 10.34
CA ALA A 48 10.73 5.70 11.13
C ALA A 48 10.45 7.01 10.39
N ARG A 49 11.38 7.48 9.56
CA ARG A 49 11.21 8.66 8.69
C ARG A 49 10.55 8.36 7.33
N HIS A 50 10.22 7.10 7.04
CA HIS A 50 9.63 6.62 5.77
C HIS A 50 10.45 6.97 4.52
N THR A 51 11.76 7.15 4.65
CA THR A 51 12.63 7.61 3.54
C THR A 51 13.38 6.48 2.82
N LEU A 52 13.23 5.23 3.25
CA LEU A 52 14.02 4.12 2.74
C LEU A 52 13.35 3.40 1.58
N ARG A 53 13.95 3.49 0.39
CA ARG A 53 13.58 2.67 -0.77
C ARG A 53 14.61 1.59 -1.13
N ASN A 54 15.89 1.78 -0.77
CA ASN A 54 16.96 0.84 -1.08
C ASN A 54 18.12 1.01 -0.09
N ILE A 55 18.56 -0.08 0.53
CA ILE A 55 19.67 -0.12 1.49
C ILE A 55 20.58 -1.29 1.17
N GLN A 56 21.88 -1.15 1.39
CA GLN A 56 22.82 -2.28 1.30
C GLN A 56 23.20 -2.76 2.71
N ILE A 57 22.84 -3.99 3.08
CA ILE A 57 23.36 -4.64 4.29
C ILE A 57 24.75 -5.21 3.97
N ASN A 58 25.75 -4.87 4.79
CA ASN A 58 27.15 -5.30 4.65
C ASN A 58 27.78 -5.02 3.27
N GLY A 59 27.31 -3.98 2.56
CA GLY A 59 27.80 -3.62 1.22
C GLY A 59 27.54 -4.66 0.13
N ARG A 60 26.76 -5.73 0.43
CA ARG A 60 26.56 -6.88 -0.48
C ARG A 60 25.10 -7.23 -0.71
N ILE A 61 24.22 -6.92 0.22
CA ILE A 61 22.80 -7.31 0.16
C ILE A 61 21.97 -6.07 -0.05
N HIS A 62 21.44 -5.89 -1.26
CA HIS A 62 20.47 -4.83 -1.54
C HIS A 62 19.10 -5.22 -0.99
N VAL A 63 18.60 -4.43 -0.06
CA VAL A 63 17.27 -4.55 0.54
C VAL A 63 16.47 -3.32 0.11
N GLY A 64 15.58 -3.53 -0.85
CA GLY A 64 14.56 -2.57 -1.22
C GLY A 64 13.33 -2.79 -0.36
N ILE A 65 12.94 -1.77 0.40
CA ILE A 65 11.70 -1.81 1.16
C ILE A 65 10.66 -1.09 0.29
N SER A 66 9.86 -1.88 -0.42
CA SER A 66 8.65 -1.36 -1.03
C SER A 66 7.58 -1.43 0.06
N GLU A 67 7.12 -0.27 0.51
CA GLU A 67 5.87 -0.22 1.26
C GLU A 67 4.79 -0.80 0.33
N GLY A 68 4.35 -2.02 0.66
CA GLY A 68 3.26 -2.66 -0.07
C GLY A 68 2.02 -1.82 0.17
N VAL A 69 1.36 -1.38 -0.91
CA VAL A 69 0.08 -0.68 -0.78
C VAL A 69 -0.91 -1.64 -0.12
N SER A 70 -1.16 -1.49 1.18
CA SER A 70 -2.07 -2.32 1.99
C SER A 70 -3.52 -2.30 1.48
N ASN A 71 -3.85 -1.37 0.57
CA ASN A 71 -5.19 -1.17 0.03
C ASN A 71 -5.66 -2.31 -0.89
N GLN A 72 -4.82 -3.29 -1.23
CA GLN A 72 -5.24 -4.41 -2.07
C GLN A 72 -6.37 -5.24 -1.43
N ASN A 73 -6.48 -5.27 -0.11
CA ASN A 73 -7.54 -6.00 0.58
C ASN A 73 -8.91 -5.29 0.49
N GLU A 74 -8.94 -3.96 0.56
CA GLU A 74 -10.17 -3.17 0.40
C GLU A 74 -10.72 -3.22 -1.04
N LEU A 75 -9.83 -3.26 -2.02
CA LEU A 75 -10.22 -3.41 -3.42
C LEU A 75 -10.81 -4.79 -3.71
N LYS A 76 -10.27 -5.85 -3.11
CA LYS A 76 -10.80 -7.21 -3.24
C LYS A 76 -12.21 -7.35 -2.64
N SER A 77 -12.50 -6.68 -1.52
CA SER A 77 -13.82 -6.76 -0.89
C SER A 77 -14.93 -6.06 -1.70
N ASN A 78 -14.56 -5.12 -2.58
CA ASN A 78 -15.50 -4.37 -3.42
C ASN A 78 -15.79 -5.01 -4.80
N LEU A 79 -15.00 -6.02 -5.19
CA LEU A 79 -15.11 -6.72 -6.47
C LEU A 79 -16.17 -7.84 -6.39
N ARG A 80 -17.34 -7.59 -6.97
CA ARG A 80 -18.43 -8.57 -7.07
C ARG A 80 -18.59 -9.05 -8.53
N PRO A 81 -18.95 -10.31 -8.78
CA PRO A 81 -19.07 -10.85 -10.15
C PRO A 81 -20.03 -10.07 -11.08
N TYR A 82 -21.08 -9.46 -10.52
CA TYR A 82 -22.12 -8.74 -11.26
C TYR A 82 -21.82 -7.25 -11.48
N ARG A 83 -20.63 -6.80 -11.08
CA ARG A 83 -20.18 -5.43 -11.34
C ARG A 83 -19.39 -5.36 -12.63
N THR A 84 -19.13 -4.14 -13.07
CA THR A 84 -18.36 -3.84 -14.27
C THR A 84 -17.16 -2.95 -13.92
N ILE A 85 -16.24 -2.86 -14.87
CA ILE A 85 -15.13 -1.92 -14.86
C ILE A 85 -15.40 -0.84 -15.90
N LEU A 86 -15.36 0.41 -15.44
CA LEU A 86 -15.42 1.59 -16.29
C LEU A 86 -14.01 2.14 -16.46
N LEU A 87 -13.54 2.22 -17.70
CA LEU A 87 -12.30 2.92 -18.04
C LEU A 87 -12.54 4.44 -17.93
N LEU A 88 -11.59 5.15 -17.33
CA LEU A 88 -11.65 6.62 -17.15
C LEU A 88 -11.14 7.37 -18.38
N GLU A 89 -10.43 6.68 -19.26
CA GLU A 89 -9.84 7.18 -20.49
C GLU A 89 -10.20 6.22 -21.62
N ASP A 90 -10.11 6.70 -22.87
CA ASP A 90 -10.32 5.86 -24.05
C ASP A 90 -9.34 4.67 -24.06
N ALA A 91 -9.83 3.51 -24.52
CA ALA A 91 -9.06 2.28 -24.50
C ALA A 91 -7.73 2.40 -25.27
N ASP A 92 -7.73 3.08 -26.41
CA ASP A 92 -6.53 3.25 -27.24
C ASP A 92 -5.51 4.17 -26.58
N ASN A 93 -5.94 5.31 -26.02
CA ASN A 93 -5.07 6.22 -25.29
C ASN A 93 -4.46 5.55 -24.05
N LEU A 94 -5.27 4.75 -23.35
CA LEU A 94 -4.79 3.97 -22.22
C LEU A 94 -3.73 2.95 -22.67
N LEU A 95 -3.92 2.25 -23.79
CA LEU A 95 -2.95 1.30 -24.34
C LEU A 95 -1.64 1.96 -24.76
N ASP A 96 -1.67 3.18 -25.31
CA ASP A 96 -0.48 3.94 -25.72
C ASP A 96 0.36 4.39 -24.52
N GLN A 97 -0.27 4.61 -23.37
CA GLN A 97 0.42 4.95 -22.12
C GLN A 97 1.03 3.74 -21.41
N LEU A 98 0.67 2.51 -21.80
CA LEU A 98 1.24 1.32 -21.19
C LEU A 98 2.63 1.04 -21.77
N PRO A 99 3.61 0.66 -20.93
CA PRO A 99 4.92 0.24 -21.40
C PRO A 99 4.81 -1.03 -22.26
N ASP A 100 5.78 -1.24 -23.14
CA ASP A 100 5.86 -2.42 -24.01
C ASP A 100 5.90 -3.74 -23.22
N ASP A 101 6.47 -3.71 -22.01
CA ASP A 101 6.52 -4.84 -21.09
C ASP A 101 5.20 -5.15 -20.37
N ALA A 102 4.11 -4.43 -20.67
CA ALA A 102 2.83 -4.68 -20.05
C ALA A 102 2.22 -6.03 -20.46
N SER A 103 1.68 -6.75 -19.47
CA SER A 103 1.00 -8.04 -19.67
C SER A 103 -0.02 -8.00 -20.81
N SER A 104 0.09 -8.92 -21.75
CA SER A 104 -0.85 -9.06 -22.88
C SER A 104 -2.29 -9.27 -22.42
N THR A 105 -2.48 -9.89 -21.26
CA THR A 105 -3.77 -10.10 -20.62
C THR A 105 -4.45 -8.79 -20.24
N LEU A 106 -3.68 -7.85 -19.67
CA LEU A 106 -4.16 -6.52 -19.32
C LEU A 106 -4.60 -5.76 -20.58
N ARG A 107 -3.77 -5.80 -21.64
CA ARG A 107 -4.10 -5.18 -22.94
C ARG A 107 -5.40 -5.75 -23.52
N ARG A 108 -5.61 -7.07 -23.44
CA ARG A 108 -6.84 -7.72 -23.89
C ARG A 108 -8.06 -7.32 -23.06
N LEU A 109 -7.91 -7.22 -21.73
CA LEU A 109 -9.00 -6.76 -20.86
C LEU A 109 -9.41 -5.32 -21.20
N ILE A 110 -8.45 -4.41 -21.42
CA ILE A 110 -8.73 -3.02 -21.79
C ILE A 110 -9.53 -2.94 -23.09
N ARG A 111 -9.19 -3.75 -24.10
CA ARG A 111 -9.91 -3.79 -25.39
C ARG A 111 -11.34 -4.34 -25.29
N VAL A 112 -11.59 -5.26 -24.35
CA VAL A 112 -12.90 -5.92 -24.18
C VAL A 112 -13.76 -5.22 -23.12
N ALA A 113 -13.17 -4.35 -22.31
CA ALA A 113 -13.84 -3.63 -21.24
C ALA A 113 -15.02 -2.82 -21.79
N ASN A 114 -16.21 -3.13 -21.28
CA ASN A 114 -17.43 -2.44 -21.66
C ASN A 114 -18.30 -2.28 -20.41
N PRO A 115 -18.78 -1.06 -20.10
CA PRO A 115 -19.58 -0.81 -18.90
C PRO A 115 -20.95 -1.51 -18.90
N MET A 116 -21.39 -2.08 -20.02
CA MET A 116 -22.60 -2.90 -20.09
C MET A 116 -22.35 -4.38 -19.72
N LYS A 117 -21.10 -4.85 -19.74
CA LYS A 117 -20.73 -6.24 -19.44
C LYS A 117 -20.31 -6.39 -17.98
N SER A 118 -20.76 -7.47 -17.34
CA SER A 118 -20.31 -7.80 -15.98
C SER A 118 -18.92 -8.43 -15.97
N PHE A 119 -18.23 -8.48 -14.83
CA PHE A 119 -16.97 -9.20 -14.68
C PHE A 119 -17.09 -10.69 -14.99
N ARG A 120 -18.28 -11.28 -14.77
CA ARG A 120 -18.58 -12.65 -15.18
C ARG A 120 -18.55 -12.79 -16.71
N ASP A 121 -19.20 -11.87 -17.42
CA ASP A 121 -19.22 -11.89 -18.89
C ASP A 121 -17.83 -11.62 -19.47
N LEU A 122 -17.10 -10.67 -18.89
CA LEU A 122 -15.70 -10.40 -19.25
C LEU A 122 -14.80 -11.62 -19.02
N SER A 123 -15.02 -12.38 -17.94
CA SER A 123 -14.29 -13.63 -17.68
C SER A 123 -14.54 -14.69 -18.76
N VAL A 124 -15.77 -14.80 -19.26
CA VAL A 124 -16.14 -15.70 -20.36
C VAL A 124 -15.53 -15.23 -21.68
N ASP A 125 -15.67 -13.96 -22.03
CA ASP A 125 -15.13 -13.38 -23.29
C ASP A 125 -13.61 -13.52 -23.39
N LEU A 126 -12.94 -13.42 -22.25
CA LEU A 126 -11.49 -13.53 -22.15
C LEU A 126 -11.01 -14.98 -22.04
N GLY A 127 -11.89 -15.93 -21.70
CA GLY A 127 -11.53 -17.33 -21.45
C GLY A 127 -10.64 -17.51 -20.23
N MET A 128 -10.77 -16.64 -19.22
CA MET A 128 -9.91 -16.62 -18.04
C MET A 128 -10.71 -16.71 -16.75
N PRO A 129 -10.16 -17.26 -15.67
CA PRO A 129 -10.87 -17.35 -14.40
C PRO A 129 -11.16 -15.95 -13.85
N ILE A 130 -12.36 -15.78 -13.28
CA ILE A 130 -12.83 -14.47 -12.76
C ILE A 130 -11.89 -13.88 -11.71
N SER A 131 -11.19 -14.72 -10.94
CA SER A 131 -10.17 -14.31 -9.98
C SER A 131 -9.00 -13.58 -10.65
N HIS A 132 -8.62 -13.97 -11.85
CA HIS A 132 -7.57 -13.31 -12.63
C HIS A 132 -8.06 -11.95 -13.15
N VAL A 133 -9.30 -11.89 -13.67
CA VAL A 133 -9.94 -10.64 -14.09
C VAL A 133 -10.02 -9.65 -12.93
N PHE A 134 -10.40 -10.10 -11.73
CA PHE A 134 -10.43 -9.27 -10.53
C PHE A 134 -9.07 -8.69 -10.15
N ARG A 135 -7.99 -9.47 -10.28
CA ARG A 135 -6.64 -8.96 -10.01
C ARG A 135 -6.26 -7.85 -10.97
N ILE A 136 -6.50 -8.06 -12.27
CA ILE A 136 -6.17 -7.06 -13.29
C ILE A 136 -7.03 -5.79 -13.11
N ALA A 137 -8.33 -5.97 -12.86
CA ALA A 137 -9.23 -4.86 -12.55
C ALA A 137 -8.77 -4.07 -11.31
N ALA A 138 -8.33 -4.75 -10.24
CA ALA A 138 -7.79 -4.10 -9.06
C ALA A 138 -6.54 -3.27 -9.38
N HIS A 139 -5.65 -3.76 -10.23
CA HIS A 139 -4.48 -3.01 -10.68
C HIS A 139 -4.86 -1.76 -11.47
N LEU A 140 -5.84 -1.85 -12.38
CA LEU A 140 -6.33 -0.70 -13.14
C LEU A 140 -6.94 0.39 -12.26
N VAL A 141 -7.66 0.00 -11.20
CA VAL A 141 -8.22 0.94 -10.23
C VAL A 141 -7.12 1.56 -9.37
N LEU A 142 -6.13 0.77 -8.95
CA LEU A 142 -4.97 1.27 -8.20
C LEU A 142 -4.21 2.33 -8.99
N TRP A 143 -4.06 2.13 -10.30
CA TRP A 143 -3.45 3.12 -11.21
C TRP A 143 -4.36 4.31 -11.54
N ARG A 144 -5.56 4.38 -10.95
CA ARG A 144 -6.56 5.41 -11.21
C ARG A 144 -6.94 5.52 -12.70
N LYS A 145 -6.84 4.41 -13.43
CA LYS A 145 -7.22 4.31 -14.85
C LYS A 145 -8.62 3.72 -15.06
N ALA A 146 -9.17 3.10 -14.03
CA ALA A 146 -10.52 2.59 -14.06
C ALA A 146 -11.25 2.75 -12.72
N ARG A 147 -12.58 2.64 -12.76
CA ARG A 147 -13.46 2.61 -11.58
C ARG A 147 -14.38 1.39 -11.65
N ILE A 148 -14.68 0.82 -10.49
CA ILE A 148 -15.66 -0.27 -10.37
C ILE A 148 -17.04 0.35 -10.16
N MET A 149 -18.01 -0.08 -10.96
CA MET A 149 -19.40 0.34 -10.82
C MET A 149 -20.37 -0.83 -11.08
N ASN A 150 -21.66 -0.60 -10.88
CA ASN A 150 -22.67 -1.57 -11.27
C ASN A 150 -22.81 -1.59 -12.80
N THR A 151 -23.15 -2.74 -13.37
CA THR A 151 -23.37 -2.87 -14.82
C THR A 151 -24.48 -1.93 -15.29
N LEU A 152 -24.27 -1.30 -16.44
CA LEU A 152 -25.28 -0.48 -17.08
C LEU A 152 -26.34 -1.38 -17.73
N THR A 153 -27.55 -1.31 -17.21
CA THR A 153 -28.73 -1.96 -17.79
C THR A 153 -29.69 -0.90 -18.33
N LYS A 154 -30.66 -1.31 -19.16
CA LYS A 154 -31.71 -0.42 -19.68
C LYS A 154 -32.52 0.30 -18.59
N HIS A 155 -32.49 -0.21 -17.37
CA HIS A 155 -33.19 0.34 -16.20
C HIS A 155 -32.27 1.18 -15.29
N SER A 156 -31.00 1.34 -15.64
CA SER A 156 -30.07 2.17 -14.87
C SER A 156 -30.38 3.64 -15.11
N VAL A 157 -30.89 4.33 -14.10
CA VAL A 157 -31.08 5.78 -14.12
C VAL A 157 -29.81 6.43 -13.59
N LEU A 158 -29.16 7.26 -14.42
CA LEU A 158 -27.98 8.04 -14.06
C LEU A 158 -28.40 9.49 -13.88
N THR A 159 -28.13 10.04 -12.69
CA THR A 159 -28.38 11.45 -12.39
C THR A 159 -27.05 12.18 -12.32
N ILE A 160 -26.99 13.37 -12.90
CA ILE A 160 -25.82 14.26 -12.79
C ILE A 160 -25.75 14.74 -11.34
N ASN A 161 -24.58 14.65 -10.72
CA ASN A 161 -24.40 15.18 -9.37
C ASN A 161 -24.58 16.71 -9.42
N PRO A 162 -25.54 17.30 -8.69
CA PRO A 162 -25.75 18.75 -8.70
C PRO A 162 -24.55 19.56 -8.19
N ASP A 163 -23.64 18.93 -7.43
CA ASP A 163 -22.43 19.57 -6.90
C ASP A 163 -21.21 19.47 -7.84
N ALA A 164 -21.37 18.90 -9.04
CA ALA A 164 -20.32 18.85 -10.04
C ALA A 164 -20.30 20.15 -10.86
N VAL A 165 -19.69 21.20 -10.30
CA VAL A 165 -19.35 22.46 -10.98
C VAL A 165 -17.84 22.57 -11.15
#